data_AF-A0A0U5NNQ2-F1
#
_entry.id   AF-A0A0U5NNQ2-F1
#
_cell.length_a   1.000
_cell.length_b   1.000
_cell.length_c   1.000
_cell.angle_alpha   90.00
_cell.angle_beta   90.00
_cell.angle_gamma   90.00
#
_symmetry.space_group_name_H-M   'P 1'
#
loop_
_entity.id
_entity.type
_entity.pdbx_description
1 polymer ?
#
loop_
_entity_poly.entity_id
_entity_poly.type
_entity_poly.pdbx_seq_one_letter_code
_entity_poly.pdbx_strand_id
1 'polypeptide(L)'
;MGSYPVGGPVKEVHKIWKLTAPSLFTLAPDIYVPYVPSILDEYSYEGNPLVIPEVRKDSVTASYCLYAFGKHNAICYSPFGIEELALSPDEVDRPPMEVMIALNIDPSAFEIAGSKDYLAKTYDLIKQMQPLYLKYRGTEHLQSYVRKSETDYGTYFQFKEYDLAIGYSPKMPEKPLGAGIIYELDDNKFLIIGTMCNLTFRPKTGENKKVDFLRMEEG
;
A
#
# COMPACT_ATOMS: atom_id res chain seq x y z
N MET A 1 30.43 -3.46 13.25
CA MET A 1 30.19 -2.23 12.47
C MET A 1 28.75 -2.29 11.96
N GLY A 2 27.97 -1.23 12.12
CA GLY A 2 26.54 -1.23 11.80
C GLY A 2 26.33 -1.27 10.28
N SER A 3 25.45 -2.16 9.83
CA SER A 3 25.15 -2.41 8.41
C SER A 3 24.12 -1.43 7.81
N TYR A 4 23.83 -0.32 8.51
CA TYR A 4 22.82 0.69 8.17
C TYR A 4 23.20 2.03 8.83
N PRO A 5 22.71 3.18 8.33
CA PRO A 5 23.00 4.49 8.91
C PRO A 5 22.65 4.52 10.41
N VAL A 6 23.67 4.74 11.26
CA VAL A 6 23.51 4.68 12.71
C VAL A 6 23.07 6.05 13.23
N GLY A 7 22.00 6.08 14.04
CA GLY A 7 21.49 7.28 14.70
C GLY A 7 20.17 7.82 14.13
N GLY A 8 19.77 7.39 12.94
CA GLY A 8 18.46 7.72 12.37
C GLY A 8 17.29 7.08 13.14
N PRO A 9 16.04 7.52 12.89
CA PRO A 9 14.86 7.00 13.56
C PRO A 9 14.41 5.66 12.95
N VAL A 10 15.26 4.63 13.03
CA VAL A 10 14.80 3.27 12.73
C VAL A 10 13.77 2.83 13.77
N LYS A 11 12.88 1.91 13.39
CA LYS A 11 11.71 1.53 14.19
C LYS A 11 12.05 1.14 15.62
N GLU A 12 13.17 0.44 15.83
CA GLU A 12 13.65 -0.06 17.11
C GLU A 12 13.98 1.05 18.11
N VAL A 13 14.38 2.23 17.62
CA VAL A 13 14.79 3.39 18.44
C VAL A 13 13.74 4.50 18.46
N HIS A 14 12.57 4.31 17.85
CA HIS A 14 11.48 5.30 17.88
C HIS A 14 11.12 5.76 19.29
N LYS A 15 11.17 4.86 20.29
CA LYS A 15 10.89 5.23 21.69
C LYS A 15 11.86 6.29 22.19
N ILE A 16 13.15 6.19 21.84
CA ILE A 16 14.16 7.18 22.22
C ILE A 16 13.82 8.51 21.54
N TRP A 17 13.63 8.50 20.22
CA TRP A 17 13.30 9.71 19.44
C TRP A 17 12.04 10.42 19.93
N LYS A 18 10.96 9.68 20.23
CA LYS A 18 9.72 10.26 20.74
C LYS A 18 9.88 10.87 22.14
N LEU A 19 10.78 10.32 22.96
CA LEU A 19 11.08 10.88 24.29
C LEU A 19 12.01 12.11 24.20
N THR A 20 13.00 12.08 23.32
CA THR A 20 14.02 13.14 23.22
C THR A 20 13.60 14.30 22.33
N ALA A 21 12.68 14.08 21.38
CA ALA A 21 12.20 15.07 20.44
C ALA A 21 10.65 15.06 20.36
N PRO A 22 9.94 15.39 21.48
CA PRO A 22 8.47 15.30 21.55
C PRO A 22 7.74 16.29 20.64
N SER A 23 8.44 17.32 20.13
CA SER A 23 7.89 18.26 19.15
C SER A 23 7.82 17.70 17.72
N LEU A 24 8.46 16.57 17.45
CA LEU A 24 8.38 15.92 16.13
C LEU A 24 7.00 15.31 15.93
N PHE A 25 6.30 15.79 14.90
CA PHE A 25 4.98 15.29 14.52
C PHE A 25 4.99 13.79 14.19
N THR A 26 5.97 13.34 13.40
CA THR A 26 6.10 11.95 12.98
C THR A 26 7.56 11.57 12.73
N LEU A 27 7.85 10.28 12.81
CA LEU A 27 9.10 9.66 12.35
C LEU A 27 8.74 8.90 11.08
N ALA A 28 9.36 9.30 9.98
CA ALA A 28 8.99 8.91 8.64
C ALA A 28 10.14 8.15 7.95
N PRO A 29 9.86 7.01 7.28
CA PRO A 29 10.88 6.23 6.60
C PRO A 29 11.02 6.64 5.13
N ASP A 30 12.24 6.49 4.61
CA ASP A 30 12.52 6.47 3.18
C ASP A 30 12.61 5.00 2.73
N ILE A 31 11.77 4.58 1.76
CA ILE A 31 11.56 3.15 1.50
C ILE A 31 11.96 2.74 0.07
N TYR A 32 13.12 2.08 -0.06
CA TYR A 32 13.64 1.59 -1.34
C TYR A 32 13.78 0.05 -1.42
N VAL A 33 13.18 -0.66 -0.47
CA VAL A 33 13.23 -2.13 -0.33
C VAL A 33 11.93 -2.80 -0.81
N PRO A 34 11.91 -4.12 -1.08
CA PRO A 34 10.71 -4.80 -1.61
C PRO A 34 9.59 -5.04 -0.59
N TYR A 35 9.88 -4.99 0.71
CA TYR A 35 8.91 -5.23 1.78
C TYR A 35 8.23 -3.94 2.28
N VAL A 36 7.89 -3.03 1.36
CA VAL A 36 7.22 -1.75 1.68
C VAL A 36 6.00 -1.92 2.58
N PRO A 37 5.05 -2.86 2.33
CA PRO A 37 3.86 -3.00 3.18
C PRO A 37 4.18 -3.25 4.65
N SER A 38 5.20 -4.06 4.94
CA SER A 38 5.63 -4.34 6.31
C SER A 38 6.15 -3.08 7.01
N ILE A 39 6.87 -2.22 6.28
CA ILE A 39 7.34 -0.94 6.82
C ILE A 39 6.16 0.01 7.06
N LEU A 40 5.16 0.04 6.18
CA LEU A 40 3.94 0.83 6.41
C LEU A 40 3.22 0.37 7.70
N ASP A 41 3.12 -0.94 7.92
CA ASP A 41 2.57 -1.51 9.15
C ASP A 41 3.36 -1.09 10.39
N GLU A 42 4.70 -1.14 10.33
CA GLU A 42 5.57 -0.83 11.46
C GLU A 42 5.60 0.66 11.82
N TYR A 43 5.58 1.56 10.83
CA TYR A 43 5.67 2.99 11.05
C TYR A 43 4.32 3.64 11.36
N SER A 44 3.20 2.95 11.10
CA SER A 44 1.85 3.40 11.43
C SER A 44 1.41 2.88 12.80
N TYR A 45 1.52 3.70 13.84
CA TYR A 45 1.03 3.36 15.17
C TYR A 45 0.49 4.59 15.91
N GLU A 46 -0.21 4.38 17.03
CA GLU A 46 -0.71 5.47 17.85
C GLU A 46 0.45 6.39 18.31
N GLY A 47 0.33 7.69 18.03
CA GLY A 47 1.41 8.66 18.28
C GLY A 47 2.46 8.78 17.17
N ASN A 48 2.31 8.06 16.06
CA ASN A 48 3.12 8.23 14.85
C ASN A 48 2.27 8.12 13.57
N PRO A 49 1.60 9.21 13.15
CA PRO A 49 0.87 9.24 11.89
C PRO A 49 1.77 8.90 10.70
N LEU A 50 1.27 8.08 9.76
CA LEU A 50 2.07 7.61 8.64
C LEU A 50 2.31 8.74 7.62
N VAL A 51 3.58 9.03 7.36
CA VAL A 51 4.07 9.95 6.32
C VAL A 51 5.20 9.21 5.61
N ILE A 52 5.06 9.03 4.29
CA ILE A 52 6.07 8.39 3.44
C ILE A 52 6.66 9.47 2.53
N PRO A 53 7.74 10.15 2.95
CA PRO A 53 8.36 11.26 2.22
C PRO A 53 9.12 10.77 0.99
N GLU A 54 9.66 9.55 1.04
CA GLU A 54 10.33 8.90 -0.07
C GLU A 54 9.97 7.42 -0.15
N VAL A 55 9.71 6.95 -1.37
CA VAL A 55 9.49 5.54 -1.66
C VAL A 55 9.92 5.23 -3.09
N ARG A 56 10.29 3.98 -3.35
CA ARG A 56 10.48 3.43 -4.69
C ARG A 56 9.36 3.85 -5.66
N LYS A 57 9.73 4.02 -6.93
CA LYS A 57 8.87 4.61 -7.98
C LYS A 57 8.46 3.65 -9.08
N ASP A 58 8.76 2.37 -8.95
CA ASP A 58 8.38 1.32 -9.90
C ASP A 58 6.88 0.96 -9.79
N SER A 59 6.38 0.14 -10.71
CA SER A 59 4.94 -0.06 -10.92
C SER A 59 4.19 -0.59 -9.69
N VAL A 60 4.86 -1.35 -8.82
CA VAL A 60 4.28 -1.88 -7.58
C VAL A 60 3.97 -0.78 -6.56
N THR A 61 4.59 0.40 -6.66
CA THR A 61 4.37 1.53 -5.76
C THR A 61 2.91 2.00 -5.77
N ALA A 62 2.20 1.80 -6.88
CA ALA A 62 0.77 2.11 -6.99
C ALA A 62 -0.08 1.26 -6.03
N SER A 63 0.27 -0.01 -5.82
CA SER A 63 -0.40 -0.90 -4.87
C SER A 63 -0.11 -0.50 -3.42
N TYR A 64 1.13 -0.11 -3.14
CA TYR A 64 1.54 0.36 -1.82
C TYR A 64 0.89 1.69 -1.46
N CYS A 65 0.70 2.59 -2.43
CA CYS A 65 -0.04 3.84 -2.25
C CYS A 65 -1.49 3.58 -1.80
N LEU A 66 -2.21 2.67 -2.48
CA LEU A 66 -3.57 2.28 -2.06
C LEU A 66 -3.59 1.75 -0.63
N TYR A 67 -2.63 0.90 -0.27
CA TYR A 67 -2.53 0.34 1.08
C TYR A 67 -2.17 1.40 2.14
N ALA A 68 -1.26 2.31 1.84
CA ALA A 68 -0.86 3.40 2.74
C ALA A 68 -2.06 4.26 3.14
N PHE A 69 -2.87 4.68 2.17
CA PHE A 69 -4.07 5.46 2.46
C PHE A 69 -5.18 4.58 3.05
N GLY A 70 -5.48 3.43 2.43
CA GLY A 70 -6.61 2.59 2.81
C GLY A 70 -6.47 1.93 4.19
N LYS A 71 -5.29 1.42 4.55
CA LYS A 71 -5.06 0.72 5.82
C LYS A 71 -4.54 1.65 6.92
N HIS A 72 -3.60 2.53 6.59
CA HIS A 72 -2.83 3.29 7.59
C HIS A 72 -3.21 4.75 7.71
N ASN A 73 -4.20 5.20 6.94
CA ASN A 73 -4.64 6.59 6.90
C ASN A 73 -3.49 7.56 6.63
N ALA A 74 -2.58 7.19 5.71
CA ALA A 74 -1.40 7.99 5.39
C ALA A 74 -1.77 9.45 5.11
N ILE A 75 -0.94 10.35 5.61
CA ILE A 75 -1.05 11.79 5.37
C ILE A 75 -0.28 12.18 4.10
N CYS A 76 0.77 11.42 3.79
CA CYS A 76 1.64 11.67 2.66
C CYS A 76 2.16 10.34 2.11
N TYR A 77 2.22 10.24 0.79
CA TYR A 77 2.89 9.19 0.04
C TYR A 77 3.59 9.84 -1.15
N SER A 78 4.92 9.71 -1.24
CA SER A 78 5.73 10.49 -2.18
C SER A 78 6.83 9.63 -2.81
N PRO A 79 6.59 9.06 -4.00
CA PRO A 79 7.62 8.36 -4.77
C PRO A 79 8.75 9.31 -5.19
N PHE A 80 9.99 8.90 -4.95
CA PHE A 80 11.16 9.74 -5.18
C PHE A 80 11.51 9.86 -6.67
N GLY A 81 11.95 11.05 -7.11
CA GLY A 81 12.36 11.31 -8.49
C GLY A 81 11.23 11.06 -9.50
N ILE A 82 10.05 11.61 -9.21
CA ILE A 82 8.81 11.42 -9.98
C ILE A 82 8.92 11.94 -11.43
N GLU A 83 9.77 12.94 -11.66
CA GLU A 83 10.09 13.52 -12.96
C GLU A 83 10.69 12.51 -13.92
N GLU A 84 11.43 11.51 -13.41
CA GLU A 84 12.01 10.44 -14.23
C GLU A 84 10.93 9.53 -14.82
N LEU A 85 9.72 9.48 -14.25
CA LEU A 85 8.63 8.68 -14.80
C LEU A 85 8.14 9.18 -16.17
N ALA A 86 8.58 10.37 -16.60
CA ALA A 86 8.32 10.90 -17.94
C ALA A 86 9.40 10.51 -18.97
N LEU A 87 10.51 9.92 -18.54
CA LEU A 87 11.61 9.48 -19.40
C LEU A 87 11.34 8.08 -19.99
N SER A 88 12.12 7.72 -21.01
CA SER A 88 12.18 6.33 -21.46
C SER A 88 12.95 5.50 -20.42
N PRO A 89 12.60 4.21 -20.19
CA PRO A 89 13.30 3.38 -19.20
C PRO A 89 14.82 3.29 -19.38
N ASP A 90 15.31 3.41 -20.62
CA ASP A 90 16.74 3.39 -20.96
C ASP A 90 17.48 4.69 -20.60
N GLU A 91 16.75 5.77 -20.31
CA GLU A 91 17.29 7.09 -19.97
C GLU A 91 17.36 7.32 -18.45
N VAL A 92 16.86 6.38 -17.64
CA VAL A 92 16.90 6.45 -16.18
C VAL A 92 18.31 6.16 -15.69
N ASP A 93 18.93 7.17 -15.06
CA ASP A 93 20.22 6.99 -14.42
C ASP A 93 20.08 6.08 -13.19
N ARG A 94 20.94 5.08 -13.10
CA ARG A 94 20.95 4.11 -12.01
C ARG A 94 22.25 4.29 -11.22
N PRO A 95 22.17 4.52 -9.90
CA PRO A 95 23.37 4.56 -9.08
C PRO A 95 24.21 3.28 -9.26
N PRO A 96 25.55 3.36 -9.13
CA PRO A 96 26.40 2.17 -9.17
C PRO A 96 25.92 1.11 -8.18
N MET A 97 26.07 -0.18 -8.53
CA MET A 97 25.61 -1.29 -7.68
C MET A 97 26.19 -1.24 -6.26
N GLU A 98 27.44 -0.80 -6.11
CA GLU A 98 28.09 -0.62 -4.80
C GLU A 98 27.34 0.39 -3.91
N VAL A 99 26.86 1.49 -4.51
CA VAL A 99 26.07 2.52 -3.81
C VAL A 99 24.72 1.97 -3.41
N MET A 100 24.04 1.24 -4.31
CA MET A 100 22.74 0.63 -4.02
C MET A 100 22.85 -0.40 -2.88
N ILE A 101 23.88 -1.24 -2.88
CA ILE A 101 24.14 -2.20 -1.80
C ILE A 101 24.42 -1.47 -0.48
N ALA A 102 25.25 -0.43 -0.49
CA ALA A 102 25.60 0.32 0.72
C ALA A 102 24.40 1.04 1.35
N LEU A 103 23.42 1.44 0.54
CA LEU A 103 22.20 2.13 0.97
C LEU A 103 20.98 1.20 1.08
N ASN A 104 21.16 -0.10 0.89
CA ASN A 104 20.09 -1.10 0.92
C ASN A 104 18.93 -0.78 -0.03
N ILE A 105 19.26 -0.35 -1.26
CA ILE A 105 18.32 -0.03 -2.33
C ILE A 105 18.15 -1.24 -3.24
N ASP A 106 16.91 -1.64 -3.48
CA ASP A 106 16.60 -2.68 -4.45
C ASP A 106 16.73 -2.13 -5.88
N PRO A 107 17.50 -2.75 -6.79
CA PRO A 107 17.67 -2.26 -8.16
C PRO A 107 16.35 -2.13 -8.94
N SER A 108 15.33 -2.93 -8.60
CA SER A 108 14.01 -2.83 -9.22
C SER A 108 13.29 -1.53 -8.89
N ALA A 109 13.72 -0.77 -7.88
CA ALA A 109 13.16 0.54 -7.55
C ALA A 109 13.32 1.58 -8.67
N PHE A 110 14.21 1.31 -9.64
CA PHE A 110 14.45 2.15 -10.83
C PHE A 110 13.74 1.63 -12.10
N GLU A 111 12.93 0.56 -12.00
CA GLU A 111 12.14 0.05 -13.13
C GLU A 111 10.86 0.89 -13.31
N ILE A 112 10.96 1.98 -14.08
CA ILE A 112 9.88 2.96 -14.20
C ILE A 112 8.74 2.56 -15.14
N ALA A 113 8.89 1.47 -15.91
CA ALA A 113 7.91 1.08 -16.92
C ALA A 113 6.50 0.90 -16.34
N GLY A 114 5.50 1.54 -16.96
CA GLY A 114 4.11 1.56 -16.51
C GLY A 114 3.82 2.37 -15.23
N SER A 115 4.83 2.77 -14.47
CA SER A 115 4.68 3.36 -13.14
C SER A 115 3.93 4.68 -13.15
N LYS A 116 4.20 5.54 -14.15
CA LYS A 116 3.51 6.81 -14.35
C LYS A 116 1.99 6.63 -14.42
N ASP A 117 1.53 5.74 -15.28
CA ASP A 117 0.11 5.54 -15.54
C ASP A 117 -0.60 4.90 -14.36
N TYR A 118 0.02 3.91 -13.72
CA TYR A 118 -0.55 3.25 -12.54
C TYR A 118 -0.64 4.20 -11.36
N LEU A 119 0.42 4.96 -11.09
CA LEU A 119 0.44 5.90 -9.97
C LEU A 119 -0.52 7.07 -10.18
N ALA A 120 -0.59 7.62 -11.40
CA ALA A 120 -1.55 8.67 -11.74
C ALA A 120 -3.00 8.21 -11.53
N LYS A 121 -3.34 7.01 -12.00
CA LYS A 121 -4.67 6.40 -11.77
C LYS A 121 -4.94 6.17 -10.30
N THR A 122 -3.97 5.68 -9.52
CA THR A 122 -4.14 5.49 -8.09
C THR A 122 -4.39 6.81 -7.36
N TYR A 123 -3.65 7.87 -7.66
CA TYR A 123 -3.90 9.18 -7.04
C TYR A 123 -5.25 9.77 -7.42
N ASP A 124 -5.65 9.64 -8.69
CA ASP A 124 -6.97 10.09 -9.13
C ASP A 124 -8.09 9.31 -8.40
N LEU A 125 -7.94 8.00 -8.27
CA LEU A 125 -8.86 7.13 -7.54
C LEU A 125 -8.97 7.52 -6.06
N ILE A 126 -7.84 7.78 -5.39
CA ILE A 126 -7.83 8.26 -3.99
C ILE A 126 -8.55 9.61 -3.86
N LYS A 127 -8.34 10.51 -4.83
CA LYS A 127 -9.01 11.82 -4.87
C LYS A 127 -10.52 11.66 -5.06
N GLN A 128 -10.95 10.82 -5.98
CA GLN A 128 -12.37 10.57 -6.24
C GLN A 128 -13.07 9.91 -5.05
N MET A 129 -12.41 8.96 -4.38
CA MET A 129 -12.98 8.27 -3.20
C MET A 129 -12.90 9.10 -1.92
N GLN A 130 -12.28 10.29 -1.92
CA GLN A 130 -12.03 11.09 -0.72
C GLN A 130 -13.27 11.27 0.18
N PRO A 131 -14.49 11.56 -0.32
CA PRO A 131 -15.66 11.70 0.55
C PRO A 131 -16.01 10.42 1.31
N LEU A 132 -15.94 9.26 0.64
CA LEU A 132 -16.21 7.95 1.26
C LEU A 132 -15.07 7.54 2.19
N TYR A 133 -13.83 7.73 1.75
CA TYR A 133 -12.65 7.49 2.57
C TYR A 133 -12.72 8.26 3.89
N LEU A 134 -12.98 9.58 3.85
CA LEU A 134 -13.07 10.39 5.08
C LEU A 134 -14.25 9.99 5.98
N LYS A 135 -15.34 9.48 5.40
CA LYS A 135 -16.50 8.98 6.16
C LYS A 135 -16.20 7.68 6.89
N TYR A 136 -15.49 6.75 6.26
CA TYR A 136 -15.32 5.37 6.77
C TYR A 136 -13.93 5.07 7.33
N ARG A 137 -12.94 5.95 7.14
CA ARG A 137 -11.57 5.73 7.64
C ARG A 137 -11.57 5.50 9.16
N GLY A 138 -10.80 4.51 9.59
CA GLY A 138 -10.72 4.12 11.01
C GLY A 138 -11.93 3.34 11.54
N THR A 139 -12.92 3.01 10.70
CA THR A 139 -14.04 2.12 11.04
C THR A 139 -13.81 0.71 10.50
N GLU A 140 -14.56 -0.28 10.99
CA GLU A 140 -14.52 -1.65 10.48
C GLU A 140 -15.10 -1.82 9.07
N HIS A 141 -15.89 -0.83 8.61
CA HIS A 141 -16.52 -0.81 7.29
C HIS A 141 -15.54 -0.45 6.16
N LEU A 142 -14.34 0.04 6.47
CA LEU A 142 -13.26 0.25 5.51
C LEU A 142 -12.13 -0.72 5.81
N GLN A 143 -11.92 -1.68 4.92
CA GLN A 143 -10.83 -2.65 5.01
C GLN A 143 -9.95 -2.55 3.76
N SER A 144 -8.66 -2.82 3.89
CA SER A 144 -7.71 -2.70 2.78
C SER A 144 -6.70 -3.84 2.81
N TYR A 145 -6.23 -4.22 1.63
CA TYR A 145 -5.29 -5.31 1.40
C TYR A 145 -4.18 -4.91 0.44
N VAL A 146 -3.05 -5.61 0.58
CA VAL A 146 -1.98 -5.66 -0.41
C VAL A 146 -1.25 -6.99 -0.29
N ARG A 147 -0.81 -7.55 -1.41
CA ARG A 147 0.05 -8.72 -1.45
C ARG A 147 1.42 -8.37 -0.88
N LYS A 148 1.86 -9.09 0.14
CA LYS A 148 3.09 -8.77 0.89
C LYS A 148 4.32 -9.57 0.48
N SER A 149 4.14 -10.76 -0.11
CA SER A 149 5.25 -11.63 -0.50
C SER A 149 4.88 -12.54 -1.68
N GLU A 150 5.87 -13.28 -2.19
CA GLU A 150 5.62 -14.25 -3.27
C GLU A 150 4.75 -15.42 -2.82
N THR A 151 4.82 -15.78 -1.53
CA THR A 151 4.03 -16.84 -0.91
C THR A 151 2.69 -16.36 -0.36
N ASP A 152 2.34 -15.09 -0.58
CA ASP A 152 1.06 -14.51 -0.22
C ASP A 152 0.08 -14.64 -1.39
N TYR A 153 -0.92 -15.51 -1.22
CA TYR A 153 -1.90 -15.86 -2.24
C TYR A 153 -3.25 -15.16 -2.05
N GLY A 154 -3.46 -14.47 -0.94
CA GLY A 154 -4.76 -13.87 -0.65
C GLY A 154 -4.99 -13.55 0.81
N THR A 155 -6.15 -12.95 1.07
CA THR A 155 -6.59 -12.61 2.42
C THR A 155 -8.10 -12.80 2.58
N TYR A 156 -8.58 -12.71 3.82
CA TYR A 156 -9.98 -12.90 4.17
C TYR A 156 -10.45 -11.77 5.08
N PHE A 157 -11.64 -11.27 4.80
CA PHE A 157 -12.27 -10.18 5.53
C PHE A 157 -13.64 -10.60 6.05
N GLN A 158 -13.92 -10.22 7.29
CA GLN A 158 -15.21 -10.41 7.91
C GLN A 158 -15.98 -9.08 7.87
N PHE A 159 -17.15 -9.11 7.26
CA PHE A 159 -18.13 -8.02 7.28
C PHE A 159 -19.39 -8.49 8.01
N LYS A 160 -20.41 -7.65 8.13
CA LYS A 160 -21.56 -7.93 8.99
C LYS A 160 -22.35 -9.16 8.52
N GLU A 161 -22.90 -9.10 7.30
CA GLU A 161 -23.74 -10.17 6.75
C GLU A 161 -22.97 -11.13 5.85
N TYR A 162 -21.82 -10.70 5.32
CA TYR A 162 -21.02 -11.48 4.39
C TYR A 162 -19.56 -11.51 4.82
N ASP A 163 -18.84 -12.52 4.36
CA ASP A 163 -17.39 -12.50 4.41
C ASP A 163 -16.84 -12.41 2.98
N LEU A 164 -15.61 -11.93 2.85
CA LEU A 164 -14.99 -11.68 1.56
C LEU A 164 -13.59 -12.30 1.51
N ALA A 165 -13.40 -13.21 0.56
CA ALA A 165 -12.09 -13.76 0.23
C ALA A 165 -11.49 -13.01 -0.95
N ILE A 166 -10.24 -12.57 -0.80
CA ILE A 166 -9.44 -11.96 -1.86
C ILE A 166 -8.36 -12.95 -2.27
N GLY A 167 -8.29 -13.30 -3.54
CA GLY A 167 -7.13 -13.98 -4.12
C GLY A 167 -6.25 -12.97 -4.84
N TYR A 168 -4.94 -13.11 -4.73
CA TYR A 168 -3.99 -12.25 -5.43
C TYR A 168 -3.49 -12.92 -6.71
N SER A 169 -3.42 -12.13 -7.79
CA SER A 169 -2.79 -12.58 -9.02
C SER A 169 -1.26 -12.71 -8.83
N PRO A 170 -0.60 -13.61 -9.58
CA PRO A 170 0.86 -13.70 -9.59
C PRO A 170 1.53 -12.37 -9.93
N LYS A 171 2.74 -12.13 -9.38
CA LYS A 171 3.53 -10.95 -9.73
C LYS A 171 3.85 -10.99 -11.22
N MET A 172 3.63 -9.87 -11.90
CA MET A 172 4.06 -9.67 -13.28
C MET A 172 5.04 -8.49 -13.32
N PRO A 173 6.08 -8.53 -14.19
CA PRO A 173 6.94 -7.38 -14.42
C PRO A 173 6.13 -6.14 -14.82
N GLU A 174 6.55 -4.96 -14.38
CA GLU A 174 5.97 -3.66 -14.79
C GLU A 174 4.47 -3.49 -14.46
N LYS A 175 3.95 -4.33 -13.56
CA LYS A 175 2.56 -4.30 -13.08
C LYS A 175 2.49 -4.03 -11.58
N PRO A 176 1.37 -3.46 -11.11
CA PRO A 176 1.07 -3.40 -9.68
C PRO A 176 0.94 -4.80 -9.07
N LEU A 177 0.99 -4.87 -7.75
CA LEU A 177 0.63 -6.06 -6.97
C LEU A 177 -0.87 -6.07 -6.66
N GLY A 178 -1.38 -7.24 -6.26
CA GLY A 178 -2.73 -7.37 -5.71
C GLY A 178 -2.93 -6.40 -4.56
N ALA A 179 -3.83 -5.41 -4.69
CA ALA A 179 -4.12 -4.42 -3.65
C ALA A 179 -5.49 -3.80 -3.83
N GLY A 180 -6.07 -3.28 -2.75
CA GLY A 180 -7.37 -2.64 -2.82
C GLY A 180 -7.92 -2.16 -1.49
N ILE A 181 -9.11 -1.55 -1.58
CA ILE A 181 -9.92 -1.01 -0.50
C ILE A 181 -11.35 -1.50 -0.69
N ILE A 182 -11.95 -1.98 0.38
CA ILE A 182 -13.32 -2.48 0.43
C ILE A 182 -14.10 -1.60 1.40
N TYR A 183 -15.22 -1.08 0.93
CA TYR A 183 -16.20 -0.35 1.71
C TYR A 183 -17.47 -1.19 1.87
N GLU A 184 -17.84 -1.50 3.10
CA GLU A 184 -19.19 -1.97 3.44
C GLU A 184 -20.11 -0.76 3.57
N LEU A 185 -20.93 -0.51 2.55
CA LEU A 185 -21.80 0.66 2.48
C LEU A 185 -23.13 0.44 3.20
N ASP A 186 -23.61 -0.80 3.20
CA ASP A 186 -24.83 -1.29 3.83
C ASP A 186 -24.73 -2.82 3.97
N ASP A 187 -25.72 -3.44 4.63
CA ASP A 187 -25.76 -4.88 4.96
C ASP A 187 -25.46 -5.80 3.77
N ASN A 188 -25.87 -5.40 2.55
CA ASN A 188 -25.65 -6.15 1.31
C ASN A 188 -25.06 -5.31 0.17
N LYS A 189 -24.43 -4.18 0.49
CA LYS A 189 -23.89 -3.25 -0.50
C LYS A 189 -22.44 -2.94 -0.23
N PHE A 190 -21.59 -3.24 -1.21
CA PHE A 190 -20.15 -3.01 -1.12
C PHE A 190 -19.69 -2.11 -2.27
N LEU A 191 -18.71 -1.27 -1.99
CA LEU A 191 -17.88 -0.64 -3.01
C LEU A 191 -16.46 -1.18 -2.87
N ILE A 192 -15.90 -1.69 -3.96
CA ILE A 192 -14.59 -2.32 -3.96
C ILE A 192 -13.75 -1.66 -5.02
N ILE A 193 -12.55 -1.28 -4.62
CA ILE A 193 -11.56 -0.65 -5.46
C ILE A 193 -10.31 -1.50 -5.35
N GLY A 194 -9.79 -2.01 -6.46
CA GLY A 194 -8.59 -2.84 -6.39
C GLY A 194 -7.98 -3.17 -7.75
N THR A 195 -6.82 -3.81 -7.69
CA THR A 195 -6.06 -4.24 -8.87
C THR A 195 -5.44 -5.61 -8.60
N MET A 196 -5.23 -6.38 -9.67
CA MET A 196 -4.50 -7.67 -9.65
C MET A 196 -5.02 -8.65 -8.58
N CYS A 197 -6.34 -8.74 -8.44
CA CYS A 197 -7.00 -9.59 -7.46
C CYS A 197 -8.32 -10.16 -7.99
N ASN A 198 -8.73 -11.29 -7.44
CA ASN A 198 -10.07 -11.85 -7.58
C ASN A 198 -10.80 -11.76 -6.24
N LEU A 199 -12.12 -11.58 -6.31
CA LEU A 199 -12.98 -11.41 -5.14
C LEU A 199 -14.04 -12.51 -5.10
N THR A 200 -14.27 -13.07 -3.92
CA THR A 200 -15.33 -14.06 -3.71
C THR A 200 -16.07 -13.78 -2.41
N PHE A 201 -17.33 -13.37 -2.51
CA PHE A 201 -18.23 -13.26 -1.37
C PHE A 201 -18.62 -14.64 -0.86
N ARG A 202 -18.69 -14.76 0.47
CA ARG A 202 -19.02 -15.99 1.20
C ARG A 202 -20.14 -15.69 2.21
N PRO A 203 -21.04 -16.66 2.46
CA PRO A 203 -21.95 -16.56 3.60
C PRO A 203 -21.14 -16.67 4.90
N LYS A 204 -21.74 -16.25 6.03
CA LYS A 204 -21.11 -16.42 7.34
C LYS A 204 -20.88 -17.91 7.65
N THR A 205 -19.83 -18.19 8.41
CA THR A 205 -19.49 -19.57 8.81
C THR A 205 -20.67 -20.23 9.51
N GLY A 206 -21.03 -21.43 9.08
CA GLY A 206 -22.17 -22.19 9.61
C GLY A 206 -23.49 -21.93 8.88
N GLU A 207 -23.56 -20.96 7.97
CA GLU A 207 -24.73 -20.76 7.13
C GLU A 207 -24.66 -21.63 5.86
N ASN A 208 -25.66 -22.49 5.66
CA ASN A 208 -25.80 -23.28 4.42
C ASN A 208 -26.52 -22.47 3.33
N LYS A 209 -25.99 -21.29 3.00
CA LYS A 209 -26.54 -20.40 1.98
C LYS A 209 -25.58 -20.29 0.79
N LYS A 210 -26.13 -20.01 -0.40
CA LYS A 210 -25.35 -19.58 -1.56
C LYS A 210 -25.40 -18.06 -1.65
N VAL A 211 -24.28 -17.45 -1.98
CA VAL A 211 -24.16 -16.00 -2.20
C VAL A 211 -23.87 -15.78 -3.66
N ASP A 212 -24.56 -14.82 -4.27
CA ASP A 212 -24.37 -14.39 -5.65
C ASP A 212 -24.61 -12.89 -5.76
N PHE A 213 -24.13 -12.28 -6.84
CA PHE A 213 -24.28 -10.86 -7.08
C PHE A 213 -25.69 -10.55 -7.60
N LEU A 214 -26.45 -9.74 -6.84
CA LEU A 214 -27.71 -9.20 -7.34
C LEU A 214 -27.49 -8.17 -8.45
N ARG A 215 -26.42 -7.37 -8.33
CA ARG A 215 -26.01 -6.36 -9.30
C ARG A 215 -24.52 -6.08 -9.15
N MET A 216 -23.81 -5.93 -10.27
CA MET A 216 -22.41 -5.52 -10.34
C MET A 216 -22.31 -4.38 -11.34
N GLU A 217 -21.75 -3.25 -10.92
CA GLU A 217 -21.56 -2.06 -11.73
C GLU A 217 -20.08 -1.65 -11.67
N GLU A 218 -19.51 -1.34 -12.82
CA GLU A 218 -18.19 -0.74 -12.96
C GLU A 218 -18.37 0.75 -13.27
N GLY A 219 -17.60 1.62 -12.61
CA GLY A 219 -17.72 3.07 -12.71
C GLY A 219 -16.40 3.79 -12.45
#